data_AF-A0A9E3GMD4-F1
#
_entry.id   AF-A0A9E3GMD4-F1
#
_cell.length_a   1.000
_cell.length_b   1.000
_cell.length_c   1.000
_cell.angle_alpha   90.00
_cell.angle_beta   90.00
_cell.angle_gamma   90.00
#
_symmetry.space_group_name_H-M   'P 1'
#
loop_
_entity.id
_entity.type
_entity.pdbx_description
1 polymer ?
#
loop_
_entity_poly.entity_id
_entity_poly.type
_entity_poly.pdbx_seq_one_letter_code
_entity_poly.pdbx_strand_id
1 'polypeptide(L)'
;MAVVPLEAPPEGGPPSSPPPERRRAGKVALALAVVLTLVANAGAMVLLDDADEESVLAQRPSERGGESPPPPPAAPEPTASSAPSSTRATSTTVPDTPLAREVAALSRFVEDQRELEFLRPVEVQVLTDEPFLALLFADAEENREETDQSEKVLRALGLIEPGVDLFEAFTSFYGDAVLGFYDAETDQLVIRGSELSAYTRTTLVHELAHALDDQHFELYRPEVYDADDESSLAFSSLIEGVSLAVEFAYRQTLSAAEKEESARLAAEFAGRAGASPIPSIVSSLVQFPYLAGPSFVGALVEEGREPRIDQAYRQPPTTSEEILDPSVYLRGEQPVTVAVPAAGGPVVDEGTYGEWALSLTLAELIGSQAGTQAANGWGGDSYVAWDEAGRTCVRMAYAMDSPGDLVELERAWRQWAEVHGDATVEAGSALVTVTACG
;
A
#
# COMPACT_ATOMS: atom_id res chain seq x y z
N MET A 1 26.96 34.97 67.82
CA MET A 1 25.82 34.95 66.87
C MET A 1 26.03 36.11 65.92
N ALA A 2 26.62 35.83 64.76
CA ALA A 2 26.98 36.81 63.75
C ALA A 2 26.44 36.32 62.41
N VAL A 3 25.71 37.21 61.74
CA VAL A 3 24.97 37.01 60.49
C VAL A 3 25.98 36.92 59.34
N VAL A 4 25.89 35.86 58.54
CA VAL A 4 26.60 35.71 57.26
C VAL A 4 25.59 36.02 56.13
N PRO A 5 25.92 36.86 55.13
CA PRO A 5 24.98 37.30 54.11
C PRO A 5 24.78 36.24 53.01
N LEU A 6 23.56 36.17 52.47
CA LEU A 6 23.22 35.38 51.29
C LEU A 6 23.82 36.02 50.04
N GLU A 7 24.66 35.26 49.32
CA GLU A 7 25.04 35.56 47.93
C GLU A 7 23.88 35.24 46.99
N ALA A 8 23.65 36.13 46.03
CA ALA A 8 22.70 35.95 44.95
C ALA A 8 23.21 34.91 43.93
N PRO A 9 22.33 34.13 43.28
CA PRO A 9 22.75 33.19 42.24
C PRO A 9 23.21 33.94 40.98
N PRO A 10 24.14 33.37 40.19
CA PRO A 10 24.62 33.98 38.96
C PRO A 10 23.52 34.04 37.89
N GLU A 11 23.48 35.15 37.16
CA GLU A 11 22.60 35.38 36.02
C GLU A 11 22.83 34.35 34.90
N GLY A 12 21.72 33.93 34.28
CA GLY A 12 21.67 32.87 33.29
C GLY A 12 22.55 33.11 32.07
N GLY A 13 23.26 32.06 31.65
CA GLY A 13 23.86 32.00 30.32
C GLY A 13 22.79 32.04 29.23
N PRO A 14 23.17 32.40 27.98
CA PRO A 14 22.24 32.45 26.86
C PRO A 14 21.57 31.08 26.66
N PRO A 15 20.31 31.04 26.19
CA PRO A 15 19.60 29.78 26.00
C PRO A 15 20.43 28.87 25.10
N SER A 16 20.62 27.64 25.57
CA SER A 16 21.14 26.54 24.75
C SER A 16 20.33 26.49 23.46
N SER A 17 21.02 26.46 22.32
CA SER A 17 20.39 26.19 21.02
C SER A 17 19.43 25.01 21.16
N PRO A 18 18.23 25.08 20.53
CA PRO A 18 17.34 23.92 20.51
C PRO A 18 18.12 22.71 19.98
N PRO A 19 17.84 21.49 20.48
CA PRO A 19 18.40 20.30 19.85
C PRO A 19 18.10 20.37 18.35
N PRO A 20 19.02 19.92 17.47
CA PRO A 20 18.72 19.86 16.05
C PRO A 20 17.40 19.10 15.88
N GLU A 21 16.45 19.71 15.17
CA GLU A 21 15.29 18.99 14.68
C GLU A 21 15.81 17.70 14.04
N ARG A 22 15.30 16.56 14.51
CA ARG A 22 15.48 15.30 13.78
C ARG A 22 14.84 15.54 12.43
N ARG A 23 15.67 15.70 11.40
CA ARG A 23 15.23 15.67 10.02
C ARG A 23 14.55 14.33 9.82
N ARG A 24 13.28 14.35 9.43
CA ARG A 24 12.57 13.18 8.92
C ARG A 24 13.34 12.72 7.68
N ALA A 25 13.71 11.45 7.63
CA ALA A 25 14.27 10.82 6.44
C ALA A 25 13.12 10.63 5.42
N GLY A 26 13.47 10.61 4.14
CA GLY A 26 12.52 10.58 3.04
C GLY A 26 11.89 9.21 2.83
N LYS A 27 10.87 9.18 1.96
CA LYS A 27 10.16 7.99 1.52
C LYS A 27 10.47 7.81 0.02
N VAL A 28 10.71 6.58 -0.48
CA VAL A 28 10.49 6.31 -1.92
C VAL A 28 8.99 6.53 -2.21
N ALA A 29 8.63 6.75 -3.48
CA ALA A 29 7.36 7.27 -4.01
C ALA A 29 6.09 6.50 -3.62
N LEU A 30 6.21 5.50 -2.76
CA LEU A 30 5.14 4.94 -1.98
C LEU A 30 4.34 6.02 -1.26
N ALA A 31 4.89 7.11 -0.73
CA ALA A 31 4.08 8.00 0.13
C ALA A 31 2.85 8.59 -0.57
N LEU A 32 3.00 9.32 -1.68
CA LEU A 32 1.85 9.90 -2.41
C LEU A 32 1.04 8.81 -3.14
N ALA A 33 1.70 7.78 -3.67
CA ALA A 33 1.01 6.64 -4.29
C ALA A 33 0.14 5.90 -3.27
N VAL A 34 0.67 5.58 -2.10
CA VAL A 34 0.01 4.88 -0.99
C VAL A 34 -1.03 5.78 -0.34
N VAL A 35 -0.73 7.05 -0.05
CA VAL A 35 -1.72 7.99 0.51
C VAL A 35 -2.92 8.13 -0.44
N LEU A 36 -2.69 8.27 -1.75
CA LEU A 36 -3.79 8.30 -2.71
C LEU A 36 -4.42 6.93 -2.96
N THR A 37 -3.69 5.81 -2.80
CA THR A 37 -4.25 4.44 -2.91
C THR A 37 -5.16 4.12 -1.71
N LEU A 38 -4.74 4.44 -0.48
CA LEU A 38 -5.53 4.27 0.75
C LEU A 38 -6.86 5.00 0.70
N VAL A 39 -6.86 6.12 0.00
CA VAL A 39 -8.02 6.95 -0.13
C VAL A 39 -8.85 6.44 -1.31
N ALA A 40 -8.27 6.12 -2.46
CA ALA A 40 -8.99 6.16 -3.73
C ALA A 40 -9.10 4.84 -4.50
N ASN A 41 -10.32 4.41 -4.84
CA ASN A 41 -10.55 3.30 -5.77
C ASN A 41 -10.30 3.71 -7.23
N ALA A 42 -9.38 2.98 -7.88
CA ALA A 42 -9.12 3.10 -9.31
C ALA A 42 -10.22 2.39 -10.14
N GLY A 43 -11.04 3.20 -10.79
CA GLY A 43 -12.14 2.80 -11.68
C GLY A 43 -11.70 2.28 -13.05
N ALA A 44 -10.58 1.56 -13.16
CA ALA A 44 -10.08 1.07 -14.45
C ALA A 44 -9.70 -0.42 -14.46
N MET A 45 -10.00 -1.16 -13.39
CA MET A 45 -9.68 -2.60 -13.31
C MET A 45 -10.72 -3.47 -14.05
N VAL A 46 -10.93 -3.19 -15.34
CA VAL A 46 -11.69 -4.05 -16.26
C VAL A 46 -10.77 -4.45 -17.40
N LEU A 47 -9.79 -5.31 -17.10
CA LEU A 47 -9.03 -6.09 -18.09
C LEU A 47 -8.53 -7.44 -17.55
N LEU A 48 -9.27 -8.06 -16.63
CA LEU A 48 -9.08 -9.48 -16.30
C LEU A 48 -10.43 -10.19 -16.40
N ASP A 49 -10.94 -10.31 -17.61
CA ASP A 49 -11.85 -11.39 -17.96
C ASP A 49 -11.60 -11.79 -19.42
N ASP A 50 -11.53 -13.10 -19.67
CA ASP A 50 -11.35 -13.82 -20.94
C ASP A 50 -9.94 -14.26 -21.45
N ALA A 51 -8.86 -14.26 -20.65
CA ALA A 51 -7.68 -15.07 -21.01
C ALA A 51 -6.85 -15.58 -19.81
N ASP A 52 -6.84 -16.91 -19.65
CA ASP A 52 -5.83 -17.71 -18.96
C ASP A 52 -5.78 -17.70 -17.41
N GLU A 53 -6.91 -17.96 -16.74
CA GLU A 53 -6.91 -18.45 -15.34
C GLU A 53 -6.26 -19.84 -15.17
N GLU A 54 -6.02 -20.61 -16.25
CA GLU A 54 -5.34 -21.92 -16.18
C GLU A 54 -3.80 -21.84 -16.21
N SER A 55 -3.20 -20.68 -16.52
CA SER A 55 -1.76 -20.57 -16.78
C SER A 55 -0.91 -20.26 -15.53
N VAL A 56 -1.48 -19.58 -14.54
CA VAL A 56 -0.73 -19.14 -13.34
C VAL A 56 -0.78 -20.19 -12.20
N LEU A 57 -1.71 -21.14 -12.24
CA LEU A 57 -1.88 -22.19 -11.22
C LEU A 57 -1.04 -23.46 -11.45
N ALA A 58 -0.23 -23.52 -12.51
CA ALA A 58 0.41 -24.76 -12.97
C ALA A 58 1.94 -24.83 -12.77
N GLN A 59 2.48 -24.40 -11.64
CA GLN A 59 3.87 -24.74 -11.27
C GLN A 59 4.00 -25.07 -9.77
N ARG A 60 3.51 -26.25 -9.37
CA ARG A 60 3.82 -26.87 -8.07
C ARG A 60 4.71 -28.10 -8.25
N PRO A 61 5.79 -28.28 -7.48
CA PRO A 61 6.39 -29.59 -7.25
C PRO A 61 5.56 -30.42 -6.26
N SER A 62 5.58 -31.74 -6.50
CA SER A 62 4.76 -32.78 -5.88
C SER A 62 5.00 -33.01 -4.38
N GLU A 63 3.86 -33.24 -3.71
CA GLU A 63 3.54 -33.80 -2.39
C GLU A 63 4.61 -34.59 -1.61
N ARG A 64 4.55 -34.43 -0.27
CA ARG A 64 4.77 -35.55 0.65
C ARG A 64 3.82 -35.45 1.85
N GLY A 65 3.05 -36.52 2.05
CA GLY A 65 1.94 -36.59 3.01
C GLY A 65 2.35 -36.55 4.49
N GLY A 66 1.42 -36.08 5.30
CA GLY A 66 1.45 -36.09 6.75
C GLY A 66 0.02 -36.09 7.32
N GLU A 67 -0.22 -36.97 8.27
CA GLU A 67 -1.50 -37.38 8.85
C GLU A 67 -2.24 -36.25 9.59
N SER A 68 -3.58 -36.19 9.44
CA SER A 68 -4.48 -35.32 10.21
C SER A 68 -4.60 -35.76 11.68
N PRO A 69 -4.45 -34.86 12.68
CA PRO A 69 -4.79 -35.16 14.07
C PRO A 69 -6.29 -34.92 14.37
N PRO A 70 -6.88 -35.63 15.36
CA PRO A 70 -8.30 -35.59 15.65
C PRO A 70 -8.74 -34.34 16.46
N PRO A 71 -10.04 -33.98 16.44
CA PRO A 71 -10.53 -32.76 17.08
C PRO A 71 -10.56 -32.87 18.61
N PRO A 72 -10.39 -31.76 19.35
CA PRO A 72 -10.48 -31.73 20.81
C PRO A 72 -11.94 -31.76 21.29
N PRO A 73 -12.21 -32.23 22.52
CA PRO A 73 -13.56 -32.37 23.06
C PRO A 73 -14.13 -31.04 23.59
N ALA A 74 -15.44 -30.86 23.39
CA ALA A 74 -16.22 -29.76 23.93
C ALA A 74 -16.31 -29.79 25.48
N ALA A 75 -16.29 -28.60 26.09
CA ALA A 75 -16.49 -28.37 27.52
C ALA A 75 -17.28 -27.05 27.73
N PRO A 76 -17.93 -26.83 28.88
CA PRO A 76 -19.34 -26.46 28.94
C PRO A 76 -19.63 -24.97 29.27
N GLU A 77 -20.82 -24.51 28.88
CA GLU A 77 -21.51 -23.36 29.49
C GLU A 77 -21.70 -23.57 31.01
N PRO A 78 -21.65 -22.53 31.89
CA PRO A 78 -22.78 -21.57 31.92
C PRO A 78 -22.57 -20.17 32.58
N THR A 79 -23.69 -19.43 32.49
CA THR A 79 -24.27 -18.43 33.42
C THR A 79 -24.03 -16.92 33.23
N ALA A 80 -25.18 -16.28 32.97
CA ALA A 80 -25.51 -14.87 33.00
C ALA A 80 -24.89 -14.05 34.15
N SER A 81 -24.40 -12.86 33.80
CA SER A 81 -24.18 -11.76 34.73
C SER A 81 -24.77 -10.47 34.16
N SER A 82 -25.55 -9.80 35.00
CA SER A 82 -26.41 -8.65 34.77
C SER A 82 -25.68 -7.35 34.41
N ALA A 83 -26.26 -6.63 33.44
CA ALA A 83 -25.87 -5.30 32.97
C ALA A 83 -26.14 -4.17 33.98
N PRO A 84 -25.43 -3.02 33.87
CA PRO A 84 -25.96 -1.72 34.24
C PRO A 84 -26.35 -0.88 33.01
N SER A 85 -27.29 0.03 33.24
CA SER A 85 -28.09 0.79 32.30
C SER A 85 -27.33 1.62 31.26
N SER A 86 -27.74 1.43 30.00
CA SER A 86 -27.48 2.33 28.87
C SER A 86 -28.08 3.72 29.13
N THR A 87 -27.24 4.74 29.02
CA THR A 87 -27.67 6.13 28.89
C THR A 87 -28.02 6.35 27.43
N ARG A 88 -29.28 6.72 27.19
CA ARG A 88 -29.91 6.92 25.89
C ARG A 88 -29.09 7.84 24.98
N ALA A 89 -28.42 7.27 23.98
CA ALA A 89 -27.88 8.02 22.86
C ALA A 89 -29.05 8.64 22.06
N THR A 90 -28.95 9.93 21.80
CA THR A 90 -29.88 10.68 20.97
C THR A 90 -29.78 10.15 19.55
N SER A 91 -30.86 9.54 19.04
CA SER A 91 -30.93 9.07 17.65
C SER A 91 -30.94 10.28 16.73
N THR A 92 -29.82 10.52 16.05
CA THR A 92 -29.77 11.40 14.87
C THR A 92 -30.55 10.69 13.77
N THR A 93 -31.69 11.25 13.37
CA THR A 93 -32.50 10.71 12.26
C THR A 93 -31.73 10.86 10.96
N VAL A 94 -31.24 9.75 10.42
CA VAL A 94 -30.67 9.68 9.06
C VAL A 94 -31.77 10.09 8.06
N PRO A 95 -31.52 11.02 7.12
CA PRO A 95 -32.50 11.40 6.10
C PRO A 95 -32.94 10.20 5.25
N ASP A 96 -34.26 9.98 5.08
CA ASP A 96 -34.82 8.91 4.24
C ASP A 96 -34.81 9.27 2.73
N THR A 97 -33.62 9.51 2.19
CA THR A 97 -33.41 9.79 0.75
C THR A 97 -33.23 8.48 -0.04
N PRO A 98 -33.43 8.50 -1.38
CA PRO A 98 -33.08 7.35 -2.22
C PRO A 98 -31.63 6.89 -2.04
N LEU A 99 -30.69 7.83 -1.97
CA LEU A 99 -29.27 7.55 -1.71
C LEU A 99 -29.08 6.85 -0.36
N ALA A 100 -29.69 7.35 0.71
CA ALA A 100 -29.54 6.75 2.04
C ALA A 100 -30.09 5.31 2.10
N ARG A 101 -31.17 5.02 1.37
CA ARG A 101 -31.69 3.64 1.26
C ARG A 101 -30.77 2.71 0.48
N GLU A 102 -30.17 3.21 -0.59
CA GLU A 102 -29.19 2.45 -1.39
C GLU A 102 -27.94 2.16 -0.55
N VAL A 103 -27.36 3.18 0.08
CA VAL A 103 -26.21 3.04 0.99
C VAL A 103 -26.53 2.03 2.09
N ALA A 104 -27.69 2.11 2.75
CA ALA A 104 -28.07 1.14 3.77
C ALA A 104 -28.28 -0.28 3.24
N ALA A 105 -28.59 -0.47 1.95
CA ALA A 105 -28.67 -1.80 1.34
C ALA A 105 -27.28 -2.35 1.03
N LEU A 106 -26.39 -1.52 0.48
CA LEU A 106 -25.00 -1.88 0.17
C LEU A 106 -24.18 -2.12 1.44
N SER A 107 -24.37 -1.33 2.49
CA SER A 107 -23.75 -1.56 3.79
C SER A 107 -24.09 -2.94 4.33
N ARG A 108 -25.36 -3.38 4.27
CA ARG A 108 -25.74 -4.74 4.70
C ARG A 108 -25.06 -5.82 3.88
N PHE A 109 -24.90 -5.59 2.57
CA PHE A 109 -24.15 -6.53 1.74
C PHE A 109 -22.70 -6.66 2.20
N VAL A 110 -22.03 -5.53 2.48
CA VAL A 110 -20.66 -5.51 3.00
C VAL A 110 -20.57 -6.21 4.37
N GLU A 111 -21.51 -5.92 5.28
CA GLU A 111 -21.61 -6.58 6.59
C GLU A 111 -21.73 -8.11 6.46
N ASP A 112 -22.60 -8.57 5.54
CA ASP A 112 -22.79 -10.00 5.26
C ASP A 112 -21.54 -10.66 4.65
N GLN A 113 -20.79 -9.95 3.79
CA GLN A 113 -19.54 -10.48 3.22
C GLN A 113 -18.42 -10.58 4.26
N ARG A 114 -18.33 -9.60 5.16
CA ARG A 114 -17.25 -9.47 6.13
C ARG A 114 -17.53 -10.11 7.48
N GLU A 115 -18.74 -10.61 7.69
CA GLU A 115 -19.18 -11.17 8.98
C GLU A 115 -18.99 -10.16 10.15
N LEU A 116 -19.06 -8.86 9.85
CA LEU A 116 -18.89 -7.72 10.76
C LEU A 116 -20.03 -6.71 10.57
N GLU A 117 -20.46 -6.05 11.65
CA GLU A 117 -21.47 -4.98 11.58
C GLU A 117 -20.79 -3.60 11.58
N PHE A 118 -21.35 -2.61 10.88
CA PHE A 118 -20.92 -1.21 11.02
C PHE A 118 -21.18 -0.72 12.44
N LEU A 119 -20.16 -0.18 13.09
CA LEU A 119 -20.26 0.41 14.44
C LEU A 119 -20.98 1.77 14.42
N ARG A 120 -20.88 2.49 13.30
CA ARG A 120 -21.54 3.78 13.04
C ARG A 120 -21.96 3.89 11.57
N PRO A 121 -23.04 4.63 11.26
CA PRO A 121 -23.42 4.90 9.87
C PRO A 121 -22.31 5.62 9.11
N VAL A 122 -22.10 5.26 7.84
CA VAL A 122 -21.15 5.92 6.94
C VAL A 122 -21.88 7.02 6.17
N GLU A 123 -21.33 8.24 6.20
CA GLU A 123 -21.85 9.36 5.41
C GLU A 123 -21.25 9.32 4.01
N VAL A 124 -22.12 9.25 2.99
CA VAL A 124 -21.70 9.13 1.58
C VAL A 124 -22.06 10.41 0.83
N GLN A 125 -21.06 11.00 0.17
CA GLN A 125 -21.22 12.15 -0.70
C GLN A 125 -21.10 11.72 -2.17
N VAL A 126 -21.98 12.22 -3.03
CA VAL A 126 -21.85 12.04 -4.49
C VAL A 126 -21.54 13.40 -5.09
N LEU A 127 -20.32 13.55 -5.62
CA LEU A 127 -19.81 14.83 -6.12
C LEU A 127 -19.49 14.75 -7.60
N THR A 128 -19.83 15.81 -8.31
CA THR A 128 -19.40 15.99 -9.70
C THR A 128 -17.88 16.18 -9.77
N ASP A 129 -17.35 16.12 -10.98
CA ASP A 129 -15.91 16.11 -11.28
C ASP A 129 -15.06 17.13 -10.52
N GLU A 130 -15.32 18.42 -10.68
CA GLU A 130 -14.51 19.50 -10.12
C GLU A 130 -14.44 19.49 -8.58
N PRO A 131 -15.56 19.44 -7.82
CA PRO A 131 -15.50 19.33 -6.36
C PRO A 131 -14.92 18.00 -5.87
N PHE A 132 -15.08 16.91 -6.63
CA PHE A 132 -14.44 15.63 -6.31
C PHE A 132 -12.91 15.74 -6.35
N LEU A 133 -12.36 16.25 -7.45
CA LEU A 133 -10.91 16.44 -7.61
C LEU A 133 -10.33 17.44 -6.61
N ALA A 134 -11.09 18.47 -6.26
CA ALA A 134 -10.67 19.45 -5.24
C ALA A 134 -10.53 18.81 -3.84
N LEU A 135 -11.37 17.83 -3.50
CA LEU A 135 -11.24 17.07 -2.26
C LEU A 135 -10.13 16.01 -2.35
N LEU A 136 -10.07 15.24 -3.44
CA LEU A 136 -9.06 14.20 -3.64
C LEU A 136 -7.62 14.75 -3.53
N PHE A 137 -7.40 15.98 -3.99
CA PHE A 137 -6.08 16.62 -3.98
C PHE A 137 -5.94 17.75 -2.97
N ALA A 138 -6.82 17.82 -1.96
CA ALA A 138 -6.79 18.89 -0.95
C ALA A 138 -5.40 19.00 -0.28
N ASP A 139 -4.80 17.86 0.04
CA ASP A 139 -3.54 17.76 0.78
C ASP A 139 -2.39 17.18 -0.05
N ALA A 140 -2.59 16.99 -1.37
CA ALA A 140 -1.59 16.38 -2.25
C ALA A 140 -0.26 17.14 -2.20
N GLU A 141 -0.31 18.48 -2.22
CA GLU A 141 0.87 19.35 -2.22
C GLU A 141 1.74 19.20 -0.96
N GLU A 142 1.16 18.76 0.17
CA GLU A 142 1.92 18.50 1.41
C GLU A 142 2.93 17.36 1.22
N ASN A 143 2.66 16.44 0.28
CA ASN A 143 3.50 15.30 -0.06
C ASN A 143 4.46 15.55 -1.23
N ARG A 144 4.56 16.80 -1.73
CA ARG A 144 5.44 17.13 -2.87
C ARG A 144 6.90 16.86 -2.57
N GLU A 145 7.40 17.27 -1.40
CA GLU A 145 8.82 17.12 -1.06
C GLU A 145 9.25 15.65 -1.06
N GLU A 146 8.43 14.76 -0.48
CA GLU A 146 8.67 13.31 -0.47
C GLU A 146 8.65 12.77 -1.91
N THR A 147 7.68 13.18 -2.72
CA THR A 147 7.60 12.77 -4.13
C THR A 147 8.82 13.22 -4.94
N ASP A 148 9.30 14.45 -4.73
CA ASP A 148 10.50 14.99 -5.38
C ASP A 148 11.77 14.22 -4.97
N GLN A 149 11.87 13.78 -3.70
CA GLN A 149 12.97 12.93 -3.23
C GLN A 149 12.95 11.57 -3.93
N SER A 150 11.78 10.95 -4.03
CA SER A 150 11.62 9.68 -4.73
C SER A 150 11.91 9.79 -6.23
N GLU A 151 11.52 10.89 -6.86
CA GLU A 151 11.83 11.20 -8.26
C GLU A 151 13.34 11.16 -8.49
N LYS A 152 14.13 11.75 -7.60
CA LYS A 152 15.61 11.68 -7.68
C LYS A 152 16.13 10.25 -7.60
N VAL A 153 15.57 9.42 -6.72
CA VAL A 153 15.94 8.00 -6.59
C VAL A 153 15.62 7.24 -7.88
N LEU A 154 14.38 7.33 -8.37
CA LEU A 154 13.95 6.65 -9.60
C LEU A 154 14.78 7.11 -10.81
N ARG A 155 15.13 8.40 -10.90
CA ARG A 155 15.99 8.94 -11.96
C ARG A 155 17.42 8.40 -11.86
N ALA A 156 17.99 8.32 -10.66
CA ALA A 156 19.31 7.75 -10.43
C ALA A 156 19.39 6.25 -10.81
N LEU A 157 18.25 5.54 -10.73
CA LEU A 157 18.10 4.15 -11.15
C LEU A 157 17.67 3.99 -12.62
N GLY A 158 17.54 5.10 -13.37
CA GLY A 158 17.13 5.07 -14.78
C GLY A 158 15.69 4.63 -15.01
N LEU A 159 14.83 4.64 -13.98
CA LEU A 159 13.43 4.22 -14.04
C LEU A 159 12.49 5.30 -14.59
N ILE A 160 12.92 6.56 -14.57
CA ILE A 160 12.20 7.68 -15.17
C ILE A 160 13.15 8.57 -15.98
N GLU A 161 12.63 9.21 -17.01
CA GLU A 161 13.41 10.14 -17.83
C GLU A 161 13.73 11.45 -17.07
N PRO A 162 14.83 12.16 -17.40
CA PRO A 162 15.24 13.39 -16.70
C PRO A 162 14.22 14.54 -16.67
N GLY A 163 13.18 14.50 -17.52
CA GLY A 163 12.14 15.53 -17.60
C GLY A 163 10.78 15.13 -17.02
N VAL A 164 10.66 13.94 -16.44
CA VAL A 164 9.43 13.50 -15.76
C VAL A 164 9.30 14.26 -14.44
N ASP A 165 8.15 14.92 -14.24
CA ASP A 165 7.67 15.40 -12.95
C ASP A 165 6.80 14.29 -12.33
N LEU A 166 7.30 13.66 -11.28
CA LEU A 166 6.65 12.50 -10.69
C LEU A 166 5.35 12.87 -9.96
N PHE A 167 5.29 14.05 -9.37
CA PHE A 167 4.11 14.56 -8.70
C PHE A 167 2.98 14.84 -9.68
N GLU A 168 3.28 15.49 -10.79
CA GLU A 168 2.33 15.72 -11.89
C GLU A 168 1.85 14.38 -12.47
N ALA A 169 2.75 13.40 -12.62
CA ALA A 169 2.39 12.07 -13.10
C ALA A 169 1.40 11.35 -12.17
N PHE A 170 1.62 11.38 -10.85
CA PHE A 170 0.68 10.79 -9.88
C PHE A 170 -0.65 11.52 -9.85
N THR A 171 -0.65 12.84 -9.71
CA THR A 171 -1.89 13.63 -9.66
C THR A 171 -2.70 13.51 -10.96
N SER A 172 -2.03 13.44 -12.11
CA SER A 172 -2.66 13.12 -13.40
C SER A 172 -3.28 11.72 -13.37
N PHE A 173 -2.53 10.69 -12.98
CA PHE A 173 -3.04 9.31 -12.90
C PHE A 173 -4.30 9.22 -12.03
N TYR A 174 -4.24 9.72 -10.79
CA TYR A 174 -5.36 9.63 -9.87
C TYR A 174 -6.56 10.49 -10.31
N GLY A 175 -6.30 11.68 -10.88
CA GLY A 175 -7.36 12.56 -11.35
C GLY A 175 -8.15 11.94 -12.51
N ASP A 176 -7.47 11.11 -13.30
CA ASP A 176 -8.02 10.39 -14.44
C ASP A 176 -8.65 9.05 -14.04
N ALA A 177 -8.08 8.32 -13.07
CA ALA A 177 -8.43 6.94 -12.76
C ALA A 177 -9.37 6.73 -11.57
N VAL A 178 -9.56 7.73 -10.70
CA VAL A 178 -10.34 7.56 -9.46
C VAL A 178 -11.83 7.83 -9.66
N LEU A 179 -12.67 6.91 -9.15
CA LEU A 179 -14.13 7.00 -9.17
C LEU A 179 -14.79 7.15 -7.80
N GLY A 180 -14.08 6.80 -6.75
CA GLY A 180 -14.55 6.89 -5.37
C GLY A 180 -13.36 6.89 -4.44
N PHE A 181 -13.59 7.36 -3.23
CA PHE A 181 -12.58 7.29 -2.19
C PHE A 181 -13.21 7.22 -0.79
N TYR A 182 -12.52 6.55 0.13
CA TYR A 182 -12.75 6.59 1.57
C TYR A 182 -11.48 7.11 2.25
N ASP A 183 -11.59 8.26 2.91
CA ASP A 183 -10.51 8.81 3.71
C ASP A 183 -10.61 8.32 5.15
N ALA A 184 -9.67 7.46 5.56
CA ALA A 184 -9.58 6.89 6.90
C ALA A 184 -9.17 7.91 7.99
N GLU A 185 -8.57 9.05 7.62
CA GLU A 185 -8.25 10.11 8.59
C GLU A 185 -9.52 10.93 8.92
N THR A 186 -10.33 11.22 7.92
CA THR A 186 -11.49 12.12 8.05
C THR A 186 -12.86 11.42 8.09
N ASP A 187 -12.88 10.09 7.96
CA ASP A 187 -14.08 9.25 7.82
C ASP A 187 -14.97 9.62 6.60
N GLN A 188 -14.40 10.25 5.58
CA GLN A 188 -15.16 10.76 4.43
C GLN A 188 -15.22 9.74 3.30
N LEU A 189 -16.44 9.35 2.91
CA LEU A 189 -16.69 8.54 1.71
C LEU A 189 -17.30 9.39 0.60
N VAL A 190 -16.59 9.49 -0.53
CA VAL A 190 -16.99 10.30 -1.67
C VAL A 190 -17.02 9.47 -2.95
N ILE A 191 -18.10 9.55 -3.73
CA ILE A 191 -18.25 8.91 -5.04
C ILE A 191 -18.32 9.97 -6.12
N ARG A 192 -17.54 9.80 -7.19
CA ARG A 192 -17.50 10.69 -8.35
C ARG A 192 -18.70 10.43 -9.26
N GLY A 193 -19.53 11.43 -9.48
CA GLY A 193 -20.67 11.37 -10.38
C GLY A 193 -21.80 12.32 -10.01
N SER A 194 -22.94 12.15 -10.68
CA SER A 194 -24.19 12.86 -10.36
C SER A 194 -25.25 11.95 -9.72
N GLU A 195 -25.13 10.63 -9.93
CA GLU A 195 -26.01 9.61 -9.41
C GLU A 195 -25.29 8.26 -9.34
N LEU A 196 -25.87 7.29 -8.63
CA LEU A 196 -25.33 5.93 -8.53
C LEU A 196 -25.79 5.09 -9.73
N SER A 197 -24.85 4.73 -10.60
CA SER A 197 -25.01 3.78 -11.70
C SER A 197 -24.73 2.35 -11.23
N ALA A 198 -24.91 1.34 -12.10
CA ALA A 198 -24.40 0.00 -11.80
C ALA A 198 -22.90 0.01 -11.48
N TYR A 199 -22.13 0.84 -12.18
CA TYR A 199 -20.68 0.92 -12.00
C TYR A 199 -20.28 1.58 -10.69
N THR A 200 -20.79 2.79 -10.42
CA THR A 200 -20.47 3.52 -9.20
C THR A 200 -21.06 2.88 -7.93
N ARG A 201 -22.02 1.95 -8.07
CA ARG A 201 -22.42 1.07 -6.96
C ARG A 201 -21.37 0.03 -6.60
N THR A 202 -20.62 -0.53 -7.56
CA THR A 202 -19.53 -1.47 -7.24
C THR A 202 -18.40 -0.72 -6.55
N THR A 203 -18.04 0.46 -7.04
CA THR A 203 -17.10 1.38 -6.36
C THR A 203 -17.59 1.71 -4.95
N LEU A 204 -18.86 2.09 -4.76
CA LEU A 204 -19.37 2.37 -3.42
C LEU A 204 -19.30 1.16 -2.48
N VAL A 205 -19.50 -0.06 -2.96
CA VAL A 205 -19.32 -1.27 -2.15
C VAL A 205 -17.86 -1.44 -1.72
N HIS A 206 -16.91 -1.19 -2.63
CA HIS A 206 -15.49 -1.19 -2.32
C HIS A 206 -15.16 -0.17 -1.22
N GLU A 207 -15.60 1.08 -1.37
CA GLU A 207 -15.36 2.12 -0.36
C GLU A 207 -16.03 1.83 0.99
N LEU A 208 -17.22 1.22 0.97
CA LEU A 208 -17.90 0.79 2.19
C LEU A 208 -17.13 -0.34 2.90
N ALA A 209 -16.40 -1.18 2.17
CA ALA A 209 -15.53 -2.18 2.78
C ALA A 209 -14.36 -1.53 3.53
N HIS A 210 -13.71 -0.52 2.95
CA HIS A 210 -12.72 0.30 3.68
C HIS A 210 -13.33 0.93 4.93
N ALA A 211 -14.50 1.56 4.81
CA ALA A 211 -15.16 2.19 5.95
C ALA A 211 -15.55 1.20 7.05
N LEU A 212 -15.92 -0.04 6.69
CA LEU A 212 -16.21 -1.09 7.67
C LEU A 212 -14.93 -1.51 8.38
N ASP A 213 -13.86 -1.79 7.63
CA ASP A 213 -12.58 -2.20 8.19
C ASP A 213 -11.99 -1.15 9.11
N ASP A 214 -12.04 0.11 8.71
CA ASP A 214 -11.53 1.22 9.50
C ASP A 214 -12.22 1.35 10.85
N GLN A 215 -13.55 1.11 10.91
CA GLN A 215 -14.28 1.11 12.18
C GLN A 215 -13.85 0.00 13.14
N HIS A 216 -13.35 -1.13 12.64
CA HIS A 216 -12.94 -2.28 13.48
C HIS A 216 -11.44 -2.35 13.74
N PHE A 217 -10.63 -1.81 12.83
CA PHE A 217 -9.19 -2.06 12.77
C PHE A 217 -8.33 -0.81 12.67
N GLU A 218 -8.89 0.40 12.52
CA GLU A 218 -8.14 1.65 12.40
C GLU A 218 -7.13 1.59 11.23
N LEU A 219 -7.57 1.98 10.03
CA LEU A 219 -6.74 1.95 8.81
C LEU A 219 -5.76 3.11 8.78
N TYR A 220 -6.08 4.25 9.38
CA TYR A 220 -5.15 5.38 9.50
C TYR A 220 -4.13 5.14 10.62
N ARG A 221 -2.89 4.79 10.25
CA ARG A 221 -1.78 4.47 11.15
C ARG A 221 -0.52 5.25 10.75
N PRO A 222 -0.30 6.47 11.27
CA PRO A 222 0.87 7.26 10.90
C PRO A 222 2.19 6.50 11.08
N GLU A 223 2.31 5.65 12.10
CA GLU A 223 3.50 4.82 12.30
C GLU A 223 3.79 3.80 11.19
N VAL A 224 2.78 3.38 10.43
CA VAL A 224 2.91 2.48 9.27
C VAL A 224 3.22 3.29 8.01
N TYR A 225 2.58 4.45 7.85
CA TYR A 225 2.72 5.31 6.65
C TYR A 225 3.93 6.25 6.69
N ASP A 226 4.48 6.50 7.87
CA ASP A 226 5.71 7.27 8.10
C ASP A 226 6.93 6.36 8.35
N ALA A 227 6.79 5.04 8.24
CA ALA A 227 7.91 4.12 8.34
C ALA A 227 8.79 4.21 7.07
N ASP A 228 10.11 4.17 7.26
CA ASP A 228 11.11 4.15 6.18
C ASP A 228 11.25 2.74 5.55
N ASP A 229 10.15 1.97 5.51
CA ASP A 229 10.09 0.59 5.03
C ASP A 229 8.83 0.32 4.17
N GLU A 230 8.61 -0.94 3.80
CA GLU A 230 7.51 -1.36 2.93
C GLU A 230 6.16 -1.56 3.64
N SER A 231 6.07 -1.28 4.95
CA SER A 231 4.86 -1.57 5.72
C SER A 231 3.64 -0.86 5.17
N SER A 232 3.81 0.35 4.65
CA SER A 232 2.75 1.12 4.01
C SER A 232 2.18 0.41 2.76
N LEU A 233 3.04 -0.04 1.85
CA LEU A 233 2.65 -0.78 0.64
C LEU A 233 2.02 -2.13 0.96
N ALA A 234 2.62 -2.87 1.90
CA ALA A 234 2.13 -4.17 2.31
C ALA A 234 0.75 -4.05 2.98
N PHE A 235 0.57 -3.08 3.87
CA PHE A 235 -0.71 -2.85 4.53
C PHE A 235 -1.79 -2.39 3.54
N SER A 236 -1.47 -1.49 2.61
CA SER A 236 -2.39 -1.12 1.52
C SER A 236 -2.79 -2.31 0.66
N SER A 237 -1.88 -3.25 0.40
CA SER A 237 -2.20 -4.46 -0.37
C SER A 237 -3.20 -5.37 0.35
N LEU A 238 -3.13 -5.47 1.69
CA LEU A 238 -4.16 -6.14 2.48
C LEU A 238 -5.51 -5.40 2.35
N ILE A 239 -5.52 -4.08 2.56
CA ILE A 239 -6.71 -3.23 2.51
C ILE A 239 -7.41 -3.36 1.15
N GLU A 240 -6.68 -3.16 0.06
CA GLU A 240 -7.21 -3.25 -1.31
C GLU A 240 -7.67 -4.66 -1.66
N GLY A 241 -6.89 -5.68 -1.27
CA GLY A 241 -7.25 -7.07 -1.51
C GLY A 241 -8.61 -7.44 -0.88
N VAL A 242 -8.89 -6.96 0.33
CA VAL A 242 -10.16 -7.22 1.04
C VAL A 242 -11.31 -6.48 0.36
N SER A 243 -11.15 -5.19 0.06
CA SER A 243 -12.17 -4.39 -0.61
C SER A 243 -12.50 -4.92 -2.02
N LEU A 244 -11.49 -5.37 -2.77
CA LEU A 244 -11.69 -6.01 -4.07
C LEU A 244 -12.44 -7.34 -3.97
N ALA A 245 -12.18 -8.15 -2.93
CA ALA A 245 -12.91 -9.39 -2.71
C ALA A 245 -14.41 -9.14 -2.47
N VAL A 246 -14.74 -8.13 -1.64
CA VAL A 246 -16.12 -7.71 -1.37
C VAL A 246 -16.78 -7.12 -2.62
N GLU A 247 -16.07 -6.26 -3.34
CA GLU A 247 -16.55 -5.69 -4.60
C GLU A 247 -16.83 -6.78 -5.65
N PHE A 248 -15.92 -7.74 -5.81
CA PHE A 248 -16.09 -8.85 -6.74
C PHE A 248 -17.32 -9.69 -6.39
N ALA A 249 -17.53 -10.01 -5.11
CA ALA A 249 -18.72 -10.70 -4.65
C ALA A 249 -20.01 -9.92 -5.00
N TYR A 250 -20.01 -8.59 -4.85
CA TYR A 250 -21.14 -7.76 -5.22
C TYR A 250 -21.41 -7.75 -6.72
N ARG A 251 -20.37 -7.65 -7.55
CA ARG A 251 -20.47 -7.73 -9.01
C ARG A 251 -21.16 -9.01 -9.46
N GLN A 252 -21.01 -10.12 -8.72
CA GLN A 252 -21.70 -11.38 -9.03
C GLN A 252 -23.21 -11.34 -8.78
N THR A 253 -23.70 -10.43 -7.95
CA THR A 253 -25.13 -10.25 -7.66
C THR A 253 -25.88 -9.42 -8.71
N LEU A 254 -25.13 -8.66 -9.53
CA LEU A 254 -25.71 -7.79 -10.56
C LEU A 254 -26.45 -8.59 -11.63
N SER A 255 -27.57 -8.03 -12.10
CA SER A 255 -28.27 -8.57 -13.28
C SER A 255 -27.40 -8.44 -14.54
N ALA A 256 -27.71 -9.23 -15.57
CA ALA A 256 -26.98 -9.16 -16.85
C ALA A 256 -26.98 -7.74 -17.46
N ALA A 257 -28.09 -7.00 -17.32
CA ALA A 257 -28.19 -5.62 -17.78
C ALA A 257 -27.30 -4.67 -16.99
N GLU A 258 -27.22 -4.83 -15.66
CA GLU A 258 -26.33 -4.04 -14.81
C GLU A 258 -24.86 -4.35 -15.08
N LYS A 259 -24.51 -5.62 -15.34
CA LYS A 259 -23.16 -6.01 -15.74
C LYS A 259 -22.76 -5.36 -17.07
N GLU A 260 -23.65 -5.37 -18.06
CA GLU A 260 -23.42 -4.72 -19.36
C GLU A 260 -23.29 -3.20 -19.20
N GLU A 261 -24.14 -2.56 -18.40
CA GLU A 261 -24.03 -1.14 -18.08
C GLU A 261 -22.70 -0.81 -17.39
N SER A 262 -22.31 -1.60 -16.39
CA SER A 262 -21.07 -1.42 -15.65
C SER A 262 -19.86 -1.53 -16.57
N ALA A 263 -19.80 -2.56 -17.41
CA ALA A 263 -18.70 -2.77 -18.35
C ALA A 263 -18.60 -1.61 -19.36
N ARG A 264 -19.73 -1.12 -19.88
CA ARG A 264 -19.75 0.03 -20.78
C ARG A 264 -19.22 1.30 -20.10
N LEU A 265 -19.68 1.60 -18.88
CA LEU A 265 -19.25 2.79 -18.14
C LEU A 265 -17.78 2.71 -17.75
N ALA A 266 -17.30 1.53 -17.36
CA ALA A 266 -15.88 1.30 -17.09
C ALA A 266 -15.02 1.56 -18.33
N ALA A 267 -15.42 1.05 -19.50
CA ALA A 267 -14.70 1.30 -20.75
C ALA A 267 -14.73 2.78 -21.17
N GLU A 268 -15.86 3.47 -20.99
CA GLU A 268 -15.96 4.91 -21.23
C GLU A 268 -15.08 5.73 -20.31
N PHE A 269 -14.96 5.32 -19.04
CA PHE A 269 -14.11 5.97 -18.05
C PHE A 269 -12.63 5.72 -18.32
N ALA A 270 -12.22 4.46 -18.53
CA ALA A 270 -10.86 4.09 -18.89
C ALA A 270 -10.39 4.78 -20.18
N GLY A 271 -11.28 4.93 -21.17
CA GLY A 271 -10.99 5.66 -22.40
C GLY A 271 -10.73 7.16 -22.20
N ARG A 272 -11.23 7.77 -21.12
CA ARG A 272 -10.88 9.14 -20.71
C ARG A 272 -9.56 9.17 -19.94
N ALA A 273 -9.37 8.20 -19.04
CA ALA A 273 -8.21 8.13 -18.18
C ALA A 273 -6.90 7.84 -18.93
N GLY A 274 -6.95 7.05 -20.01
CA GLY A 274 -5.78 6.71 -20.83
C GLY A 274 -5.29 7.82 -21.77
N ALA A 275 -5.76 9.06 -21.62
CA ALA A 275 -5.38 10.18 -22.49
C ALA A 275 -4.02 10.80 -22.12
N SER A 276 -3.57 10.64 -20.88
CA SER A 276 -2.33 11.21 -20.36
C SER A 276 -1.18 10.17 -20.45
N PRO A 277 -0.02 10.52 -21.02
CA PRO A 277 1.14 9.63 -20.99
C PRO A 277 1.70 9.57 -19.57
N ILE A 278 1.53 8.43 -18.90
CA ILE A 278 2.00 8.23 -17.52
C ILE A 278 3.18 7.25 -17.56
N PRO A 279 4.31 7.54 -16.90
CA PRO A 279 5.44 6.63 -16.82
C PRO A 279 5.00 5.24 -16.32
N SER A 280 5.53 4.17 -16.93
CA SER A 280 5.17 2.79 -16.58
C SER A 280 5.36 2.51 -15.09
N ILE A 281 6.43 3.04 -14.49
CA ILE A 281 6.72 2.91 -13.06
C ILE A 281 5.62 3.50 -12.16
N VAL A 282 5.01 4.62 -12.55
CA VAL A 282 3.89 5.22 -11.80
C VAL A 282 2.69 4.29 -11.83
N SER A 283 2.35 3.79 -13.02
CA SER A 283 1.26 2.81 -13.16
C SER A 283 1.52 1.53 -12.36
N SER A 284 2.77 1.06 -12.27
CA SER A 284 3.13 -0.11 -11.47
C SER A 284 2.98 0.16 -9.98
N LEU A 285 3.46 1.31 -9.48
CA LEU A 285 3.38 1.73 -8.09
C LEU A 285 1.94 1.83 -7.59
N VAL A 286 1.06 2.44 -8.39
CA VAL A 286 -0.35 2.57 -8.02
C VAL A 286 -1.09 1.23 -8.07
N GLN A 287 -0.80 0.37 -9.06
CA GLN A 287 -1.57 -0.86 -9.25
C GLN A 287 -1.13 -2.03 -8.36
N PHE A 288 0.04 -1.97 -7.72
CA PHE A 288 0.55 -3.12 -6.96
C PHE A 288 -0.43 -3.63 -5.89
N PRO A 289 -0.98 -2.78 -4.99
CA PRO A 289 -1.96 -3.23 -4.00
C PRO A 289 -3.18 -3.93 -4.60
N TYR A 290 -3.69 -3.41 -5.74
CA TYR A 290 -4.84 -3.98 -6.44
C TYR A 290 -4.53 -5.31 -7.13
N LEU A 291 -3.31 -5.49 -7.64
CA LEU A 291 -2.92 -6.68 -8.38
C LEU A 291 -2.43 -7.81 -7.46
N ALA A 292 -1.67 -7.48 -6.42
CA ALA A 292 -1.05 -8.45 -5.53
C ALA A 292 -1.91 -8.76 -4.30
N GLY A 293 -2.65 -7.77 -3.79
CA GLY A 293 -3.53 -7.89 -2.63
C GLY A 293 -4.55 -9.04 -2.71
N PRO A 294 -5.26 -9.25 -3.84
CA PRO A 294 -6.23 -10.35 -3.96
C PRO A 294 -5.62 -11.74 -3.76
N SER A 295 -4.39 -11.96 -4.22
CA SER A 295 -3.67 -13.23 -4.01
C SER A 295 -3.37 -13.45 -2.52
N PHE A 296 -2.87 -12.41 -1.85
CA PHE A 296 -2.60 -12.42 -0.42
C PHE A 296 -3.86 -12.70 0.40
N VAL A 297 -4.95 -11.98 0.15
CA VAL A 297 -6.24 -12.19 0.83
C VAL A 297 -6.82 -13.56 0.53
N GLY A 298 -6.69 -14.06 -0.70
CA GLY A 298 -7.07 -15.43 -1.06
C GLY A 298 -6.39 -16.47 -0.17
N ALA A 299 -5.08 -16.34 0.07
CA ALA A 299 -4.34 -17.24 0.96
C ALA A 299 -4.82 -17.14 2.43
N LEU A 300 -5.16 -15.95 2.91
CA LEU A 300 -5.75 -15.78 4.26
C LEU A 300 -7.12 -16.47 4.37
N VAL A 301 -7.95 -16.35 3.33
CA VAL A 301 -9.26 -17.00 3.27
C VAL A 301 -9.13 -18.52 3.28
N GLU A 302 -8.18 -19.06 2.53
CA GLU A 302 -7.88 -20.50 2.51
C GLU A 302 -7.41 -21.02 3.88
N GLU A 303 -6.58 -20.25 4.58
CA GLU A 303 -6.04 -20.64 5.89
C GLU A 303 -7.09 -20.54 7.01
N GLY A 304 -7.95 -19.51 7.01
CA GLY A 304 -8.85 -19.28 8.14
C GLY A 304 -10.04 -18.36 7.92
N ARG A 305 -10.39 -18.00 6.67
CA ARG A 305 -11.53 -17.12 6.32
C ARG A 305 -11.44 -15.74 7.01
N GLU A 306 -12.58 -15.08 7.26
CA GLU A 306 -12.65 -13.75 7.88
C GLU A 306 -11.81 -13.61 9.17
N PRO A 307 -11.82 -14.56 10.14
CA PRO A 307 -10.96 -14.44 11.33
C PRO A 307 -9.46 -14.31 11.03
N ARG A 308 -8.99 -14.88 9.91
CA ARG A 308 -7.58 -14.75 9.49
C ARG A 308 -7.30 -13.40 8.84
N ILE A 309 -8.25 -12.82 8.13
CA ILE A 309 -8.20 -11.44 7.62
C ILE A 309 -8.16 -10.46 8.79
N ASP A 310 -9.07 -10.61 9.76
CA ASP A 310 -9.11 -9.78 10.98
C ASP A 310 -7.80 -9.85 11.76
N GLN A 311 -7.17 -11.02 11.81
CA GLN A 311 -5.85 -11.17 12.41
C GLN A 311 -4.78 -10.39 11.63
N ALA A 312 -4.81 -10.44 10.29
CA ALA A 312 -3.88 -9.69 9.46
C ALA A 312 -4.05 -8.18 9.61
N TYR A 313 -5.26 -7.67 9.82
CA TYR A 313 -5.43 -6.26 10.17
C TYR A 313 -4.76 -5.89 11.50
N ARG A 314 -4.78 -6.78 12.49
CA ARG A 314 -4.12 -6.58 13.80
C ARG A 314 -2.61 -6.82 13.78
N GLN A 315 -2.13 -7.59 12.81
CA GLN A 315 -0.73 -7.95 12.60
C GLN A 315 -0.43 -7.79 11.11
N PRO A 316 -0.34 -6.54 10.60
CA PRO A 316 -0.26 -6.30 9.17
C PRO A 316 1.02 -6.90 8.58
N PRO A 317 0.99 -7.29 7.29
CA PRO A 317 2.21 -7.55 6.55
C PRO A 317 3.04 -6.25 6.48
N THR A 318 4.35 -6.43 6.37
CA THR A 318 5.38 -5.39 6.46
C THR A 318 6.29 -5.34 5.24
N THR A 319 6.30 -6.37 4.39
CA THR A 319 7.15 -6.44 3.19
C THR A 319 6.34 -6.73 1.93
N SER A 320 6.86 -6.33 0.76
CA SER A 320 6.26 -6.76 -0.51
C SER A 320 6.42 -8.26 -0.76
N GLU A 321 7.45 -8.89 -0.19
CA GLU A 321 7.63 -10.34 -0.20
C GLU A 321 6.45 -11.07 0.46
N GLU A 322 5.98 -10.60 1.61
CA GLU A 322 4.82 -11.18 2.29
C GLU A 322 3.54 -11.11 1.46
N ILE A 323 3.41 -10.11 0.59
CA ILE A 323 2.28 -9.95 -0.33
C ILE A 323 2.45 -10.86 -1.56
N LEU A 324 3.66 -10.92 -2.12
CA LEU A 324 3.99 -11.69 -3.32
C LEU A 324 4.02 -13.21 -3.08
N ASP A 325 4.56 -13.63 -1.93
CA ASP A 325 4.52 -14.99 -1.40
C ASP A 325 3.83 -15.00 -0.02
N PRO A 326 2.49 -15.14 0.03
CA PRO A 326 1.74 -15.18 1.28
C PRO A 326 2.20 -16.26 2.26
N SER A 327 2.91 -17.29 1.80
CA SER A 327 3.42 -18.34 2.67
C SER A 327 4.49 -17.82 3.64
N VAL A 328 5.22 -16.76 3.30
CA VAL A 328 6.19 -16.06 4.16
C VAL A 328 5.47 -15.46 5.37
N TYR A 329 4.42 -14.67 5.11
CA TYR A 329 3.57 -14.08 6.16
C TYR A 329 2.90 -15.15 7.03
N LEU A 330 2.35 -16.21 6.41
CA LEU A 330 1.69 -17.29 7.15
C LEU A 330 2.64 -18.05 8.09
N ARG A 331 3.94 -18.15 7.73
CA ARG A 331 4.97 -18.74 8.61
C ARG A 331 5.44 -17.78 9.70
N GLY A 332 5.16 -16.49 9.60
CA GLY A 332 5.72 -15.45 10.48
C GLY A 332 7.23 -15.32 10.31
N GLU A 333 7.72 -15.51 9.08
CA GLU A 333 9.09 -15.20 8.71
C GLU A 333 9.34 -13.69 8.83
N GLN A 334 10.57 -13.28 9.12
CA GLN A 334 10.89 -11.88 9.39
C GLN A 334 12.04 -11.47 8.49
N PRO A 335 11.99 -10.27 7.89
CA PRO A 335 13.06 -9.80 7.03
C PRO A 335 14.36 -9.65 7.82
N VAL A 336 15.47 -9.98 7.17
CA VAL A 336 16.84 -9.76 7.63
C VAL A 336 17.10 -8.26 7.69
N THR A 337 17.45 -7.77 8.88
CA THR A 337 17.89 -6.38 9.03
C THR A 337 19.23 -6.15 8.33
N VAL A 338 19.24 -5.32 7.29
CA VAL A 338 20.46 -4.86 6.60
C VAL A 338 20.82 -3.47 7.12
N ALA A 339 22.11 -3.23 7.35
CA ALA A 339 22.58 -1.92 7.79
C ALA A 339 22.59 -0.94 6.61
N VAL A 340 22.00 0.25 6.82
CA VAL A 340 21.99 1.33 5.83
C VAL A 340 23.42 1.59 5.34
N PRO A 341 23.68 1.49 4.02
CA PRO A 341 25.01 1.69 3.50
C PRO A 341 25.44 3.16 3.65
N ALA A 342 26.74 3.43 3.71
CA ALA A 342 27.22 4.80 3.92
C ALA A 342 26.86 5.73 2.75
N ALA A 343 26.40 6.95 3.00
CA ALA A 343 26.22 7.97 1.97
C ALA A 343 27.56 8.61 1.55
N GLY A 344 27.68 9.01 0.29
CA GLY A 344 28.82 9.78 -0.23
C GLY A 344 28.73 11.29 0.02
N GLY A 345 27.57 11.79 0.44
CA GLY A 345 27.26 13.21 0.60
C GLY A 345 26.06 13.45 1.52
N PRO A 346 25.43 14.63 1.45
CA PRO A 346 24.19 14.92 2.14
C PRO A 346 23.08 13.95 1.70
N VAL A 347 22.49 13.25 2.66
CA VAL A 347 21.39 12.30 2.43
C VAL A 347 20.19 13.06 1.86
N VAL A 348 19.62 12.48 0.80
CA VAL A 348 18.36 12.86 0.17
C VAL A 348 17.24 11.98 0.71
N ASP A 349 17.49 10.68 0.78
CA ASP A 349 16.50 9.65 1.09
C ASP A 349 17.18 8.37 1.60
N GLU A 350 16.53 7.57 2.45
CA GLU A 350 17.02 6.26 2.93
C GLU A 350 15.86 5.40 3.45
N GLY A 351 15.98 4.08 3.32
CA GLY A 351 14.92 3.16 3.75
C GLY A 351 15.12 1.74 3.25
N THR A 352 14.04 0.96 3.17
CA THR A 352 13.97 -0.35 2.50
C THR A 352 13.41 -0.21 1.10
N TYR A 353 14.01 -0.89 0.13
CA TYR A 353 13.59 -0.86 -1.28
C TYR A 353 12.59 -1.98 -1.60
N GLY A 354 12.81 -3.18 -1.08
CA GLY A 354 11.89 -4.30 -1.18
C GLY A 354 12.06 -5.24 -2.38
N GLU A 355 11.45 -6.42 -2.29
CA GLU A 355 11.46 -7.43 -3.35
C GLU A 355 10.77 -6.91 -4.62
N TRP A 356 9.58 -6.31 -4.47
CA TRP A 356 8.79 -5.90 -5.61
C TRP A 356 9.47 -4.77 -6.41
N ALA A 357 9.93 -3.71 -5.75
CA ALA A 357 10.62 -2.62 -6.43
C ALA A 357 11.95 -3.08 -7.04
N LEU A 358 12.66 -4.01 -6.40
CA LEU A 358 13.83 -4.68 -6.97
C LEU A 358 13.47 -5.40 -8.27
N SER A 359 12.39 -6.20 -8.26
CA SER A 359 11.93 -6.93 -9.43
C SER A 359 11.62 -6.00 -10.61
N LEU A 360 10.97 -4.85 -10.35
CA LEU A 360 10.68 -3.84 -11.36
C LEU A 360 11.94 -3.20 -11.94
N THR A 361 12.89 -2.88 -11.07
CA THR A 361 14.16 -2.25 -11.46
C THR A 361 14.96 -3.14 -12.41
N LEU A 362 14.97 -4.43 -12.14
CA LEU A 362 15.63 -5.40 -13.00
C LEU A 362 14.80 -5.68 -14.27
N ALA A 363 13.47 -5.76 -14.16
CA ALA A 363 12.57 -6.08 -15.26
C ALA A 363 12.70 -5.14 -16.46
N GLU A 364 12.92 -3.84 -16.23
CA GLU A 364 13.04 -2.82 -17.29
C GLU A 364 14.17 -3.14 -18.29
N LEU A 365 15.22 -3.86 -17.86
CA LEU A 365 16.39 -4.12 -18.69
C LEU A 365 16.61 -5.59 -19.02
N ILE A 366 16.43 -6.48 -18.05
CA ILE A 366 16.67 -7.92 -18.26
C ILE A 366 15.39 -8.70 -18.58
N GLY A 367 14.26 -8.00 -18.60
CA GLY A 367 12.92 -8.55 -18.86
C GLY A 367 12.24 -9.01 -17.57
N SER A 368 10.90 -8.89 -17.55
CA SER A 368 10.07 -9.18 -16.37
C SER A 368 10.36 -10.54 -15.72
N GLN A 369 10.41 -11.62 -16.50
CA GLN A 369 10.66 -12.96 -15.95
C GLN A 369 12.03 -13.06 -15.25
N ALA A 370 13.09 -12.52 -15.84
CA ALA A 370 14.43 -12.58 -15.26
C ALA A 370 14.56 -11.61 -14.05
N GLY A 371 13.88 -10.47 -14.09
CA GLY A 371 13.83 -9.52 -12.97
C GLY A 371 13.13 -10.12 -11.74
N THR A 372 11.96 -10.73 -11.92
CA THR A 372 11.25 -11.45 -10.85
C THR A 372 12.07 -12.62 -10.31
N GLN A 373 12.68 -13.41 -11.19
CA GLN A 373 13.50 -14.54 -10.76
C GLN A 373 14.71 -14.09 -9.92
N ALA A 374 15.35 -12.98 -10.30
CA ALA A 374 16.49 -12.44 -9.57
C ALA A 374 16.13 -11.74 -8.25
N ALA A 375 14.90 -11.25 -8.13
CA ALA A 375 14.38 -10.68 -6.88
C ALA A 375 13.90 -11.76 -5.90
N ASN A 376 13.47 -12.92 -6.41
CA ASN A 376 12.99 -14.03 -5.60
C ASN A 376 14.04 -14.49 -4.56
N GLY A 377 13.59 -14.76 -3.34
CA GLY A 377 14.46 -15.07 -2.20
C GLY A 377 15.11 -13.82 -1.62
N TRP A 378 14.52 -12.64 -1.87
CA TRP A 378 14.86 -11.42 -1.16
C TRP A 378 14.71 -11.68 0.34
N GLY A 379 15.79 -11.51 1.10
CA GLY A 379 15.75 -11.72 2.54
C GLY A 379 15.67 -10.41 3.31
N GLY A 380 15.95 -9.27 2.68
CA GLY A 380 16.00 -7.96 3.33
C GLY A 380 16.97 -7.01 2.63
N ASP A 381 16.69 -5.71 2.68
CA ASP A 381 17.59 -4.70 2.12
C ASP A 381 17.54 -3.36 2.86
N SER A 382 18.49 -2.50 2.50
CA SER A 382 18.45 -1.08 2.83
C SER A 382 19.13 -0.26 1.74
N TYR A 383 18.70 0.97 1.55
CA TYR A 383 19.31 1.91 0.62
C TYR A 383 19.55 3.28 1.25
N VAL A 384 20.44 4.04 0.61
CA VAL A 384 20.63 5.47 0.85
C VAL A 384 20.80 6.19 -0.47
N ALA A 385 20.19 7.35 -0.60
CA ALA A 385 20.37 8.29 -1.70
C ALA A 385 21.03 9.58 -1.19
N TRP A 386 21.92 10.17 -1.98
CA TRP A 386 22.60 11.41 -1.64
C TRP A 386 22.88 12.27 -2.87
N ASP A 387 22.99 13.58 -2.66
CA ASP A 387 23.40 14.49 -3.73
C ASP A 387 24.94 14.59 -3.79
N GLU A 388 25.50 14.38 -4.99
CA GLU A 388 26.93 14.50 -5.28
C GLU A 388 27.18 15.19 -6.63
N ALA A 389 27.91 16.30 -6.61
CA ALA A 389 28.32 17.05 -7.81
C ALA A 389 27.16 17.41 -8.79
N GLY A 390 25.96 17.65 -8.26
CA GLY A 390 24.78 18.01 -9.06
C GLY A 390 24.01 16.82 -9.64
N ARG A 391 24.31 15.60 -9.18
CA ARG A 391 23.58 14.37 -9.48
C ARG A 391 23.08 13.75 -8.17
N THR A 392 22.09 12.87 -8.27
CA THR A 392 21.71 12.02 -7.14
C THR A 392 22.32 10.64 -7.34
N CYS A 393 22.94 10.12 -6.29
CA CYS A 393 23.47 8.77 -6.25
C CYS A 393 22.66 7.93 -5.26
N VAL A 394 22.47 6.66 -5.56
CA VAL A 394 21.75 5.69 -4.74
C VAL A 394 22.67 4.50 -4.50
N ARG A 395 22.71 4.01 -3.27
CA ARG A 395 23.41 2.78 -2.90
C ARG A 395 22.45 1.85 -2.17
N MET A 396 22.31 0.63 -2.67
CA MET A 396 21.38 -0.38 -2.17
C MET A 396 22.17 -1.62 -1.76
N ALA A 397 21.88 -2.19 -0.60
CA ALA A 397 22.50 -3.40 -0.08
C ALA A 397 21.44 -4.46 0.20
N TYR A 398 21.58 -5.63 -0.43
CA TYR A 398 20.60 -6.72 -0.36
C TYR A 398 21.19 -7.94 0.33
N ALA A 399 20.43 -8.51 1.26
CA ALA A 399 20.56 -9.88 1.75
C ALA A 399 19.55 -10.77 1.02
N MET A 400 19.94 -12.01 0.75
CA MET A 400 19.08 -13.02 0.13
C MET A 400 19.01 -14.26 1.02
N ASP A 401 17.95 -15.04 0.92
CA ASP A 401 17.68 -16.21 1.74
C ASP A 401 18.73 -17.31 1.59
N SER A 402 19.28 -17.44 0.38
CA SER A 402 20.33 -18.40 0.09
C SER A 402 21.53 -17.81 -0.65
N PRO A 403 22.72 -18.43 -0.52
CA PRO A 403 23.87 -18.09 -1.36
C PRO A 403 23.61 -18.26 -2.87
N GLY A 404 22.63 -19.08 -3.26
CA GLY A 404 22.23 -19.25 -4.66
C GLY A 404 21.54 -18.00 -5.18
N ASP A 405 20.56 -17.51 -4.43
CA ASP A 405 19.78 -16.31 -4.75
C ASP A 405 20.69 -15.07 -4.77
N LEU A 406 21.65 -14.99 -3.84
CA LEU A 406 22.66 -13.93 -3.83
C LEU A 406 23.49 -13.88 -5.13
N VAL A 407 23.88 -15.04 -5.66
CA VAL A 407 24.65 -15.15 -6.91
C VAL A 407 23.77 -14.83 -8.12
N GLU A 408 22.48 -15.15 -8.06
CA GLU A 408 21.52 -14.80 -9.09
C GLU A 408 21.29 -13.29 -9.15
N LEU A 409 21.03 -12.67 -8.00
CA LEU A 409 20.90 -11.22 -7.86
C LEU A 409 22.16 -10.47 -8.30
N GLU A 410 23.36 -10.94 -7.90
CA GLU A 410 24.63 -10.36 -8.35
C GLU A 410 24.71 -10.33 -9.88
N ARG A 411 24.35 -11.43 -10.54
CA ARG A 411 24.40 -11.53 -12.00
C ARG A 411 23.44 -10.54 -12.66
N ALA A 412 22.22 -10.42 -12.13
CA ALA A 412 21.22 -9.48 -12.63
C ALA A 412 21.71 -8.03 -12.50
N TRP A 413 22.24 -7.64 -11.33
CA TRP A 413 22.81 -6.31 -11.13
C TRP A 413 24.00 -6.02 -12.03
N ARG A 414 24.88 -6.99 -12.27
CA ARG A 414 26.00 -6.81 -13.21
C ARG A 414 25.53 -6.56 -14.62
N GLN A 415 24.50 -7.29 -15.08
CA GLN A 415 23.90 -7.07 -16.39
C GLN A 415 23.21 -5.70 -16.47
N TRP A 416 22.51 -5.29 -15.42
CA TRP A 416 21.90 -3.96 -15.30
C TRP A 416 22.95 -2.84 -15.33
N ALA A 417 24.11 -3.04 -14.69
CA ALA A 417 25.19 -2.06 -14.65
C ALA A 417 25.94 -1.90 -15.99
N GLU A 418 25.90 -2.89 -16.89
CA GLU A 418 26.50 -2.78 -18.24
C GLU A 418 25.85 -1.67 -19.08
N VAL A 419 24.58 -1.36 -18.82
CA VAL A 419 23.82 -0.31 -19.53
C VAL A 419 23.69 0.98 -18.72
N HIS A 420 23.89 0.93 -17.40
CA HIS A 420 23.96 2.08 -16.51
C HIS A 420 25.42 2.41 -16.19
N GLY A 421 26.10 3.10 -17.11
CA GLY A 421 27.57 3.18 -17.16
C GLY A 421 28.32 3.73 -15.93
N ASP A 422 27.63 4.42 -15.01
CA ASP A 422 28.21 4.88 -13.73
C ASP A 422 27.90 3.94 -12.55
N ALA A 423 27.20 2.83 -12.80
CA ALA A 423 26.83 1.87 -11.78
C ALA A 423 27.99 0.94 -11.41
N THR A 424 28.05 0.59 -10.13
CA THR A 424 29.03 -0.36 -9.57
C THR A 424 28.33 -1.44 -8.77
N VAL A 425 28.85 -2.67 -8.84
CA VAL A 425 28.30 -3.84 -8.14
C VAL A 425 29.41 -4.53 -7.36
N GLU A 426 29.29 -4.48 -6.03
CA GLU A 426 30.18 -5.13 -5.07
C GLU A 426 29.46 -6.32 -4.44
N ALA A 427 30.05 -7.50 -4.55
CA ALA A 427 29.48 -8.73 -3.97
C ALA A 427 30.37 -9.21 -2.81
N GLY A 428 29.76 -9.30 -1.62
CA GLY A 428 30.33 -9.95 -0.45
C GLY A 428 29.84 -11.38 -0.29
N SER A 429 30.24 -12.05 0.80
CA SER A 429 29.75 -13.40 1.09
C SER A 429 28.30 -13.46 1.62
N ALA A 430 27.72 -12.30 1.94
CA ALA A 430 26.40 -12.19 2.56
C ALA A 430 25.53 -11.08 1.97
N LEU A 431 26.11 -10.14 1.22
CA LEU A 431 25.39 -8.99 0.66
C LEU A 431 25.83 -8.72 -0.77
N VAL A 432 24.91 -8.27 -1.60
CA VAL A 432 25.19 -7.59 -2.86
C VAL A 432 24.92 -6.10 -2.67
N THR A 433 25.88 -5.26 -3.00
CA THR A 433 25.75 -3.81 -2.96
C THR A 433 25.86 -3.24 -4.36
N VAL A 434 24.86 -2.45 -4.75
CA VAL A 434 24.86 -1.70 -6.00
C VAL A 434 24.89 -0.21 -5.70
N THR A 435 25.67 0.55 -6.45
CA THR A 435 25.66 2.03 -6.42
C THR A 435 25.46 2.56 -7.83
N ALA A 436 24.56 3.52 -8.01
CA ALA A 436 24.32 4.20 -9.28
C ALA A 436 24.13 5.70 -9.06
N CYS A 437 24.36 6.51 -10.09
CA CYS A 437 24.12 7.96 -10.05
C CYS A 437 23.45 8.42 -11.34
N GLY A 438 22.51 9.37 -11.26
CA GLY A 438 21.79 9.95 -12.40
C GLY A 438 21.49 11.43 -12.28
#